data_AF-A0A1J3JGM5-F1
#
_entry.id   AF-A0A1J3JGM5-F1
#
_cell.length_a   1.000
_cell.length_b   1.000
_cell.length_c   1.000
_cell.angle_alpha   90.00
_cell.angle_beta   90.00
_cell.angle_gamma   90.00
#
_symmetry.space_group_name_H-M   'P 1'
#
loop_
_entity.id
_entity.type
_entity.pdbx_description
1 polymer ?
#
loop_
_entity_poly.entity_id
_entity_poly.type
_entity_poly.pdbx_seq_one_letter_code
_entity_poly.pdbx_strand_id
1 'polypeptide(L)'
;MEVFLEARAEELVPGGLMIVLGQCMPDGVSLYETWQGHVVDTIGDCLMDMAKSGITSEEKIGLFSFPVYFPQFSELKEEIEQNGSFMIEMMETINHPMEGMALTNDFITSMFRALLTTTIEEHFGDGVVDELFDRLAKKLSKHPIDFEMWKTQVVYYGVLKRN
;
A
#
# COMPACT_ATOMS: atom_id res chain seq x y z
N MET A 1 2.64 -11.68 -8.89
CA MET A 1 2.28 -10.81 -10.04
C MET A 1 2.17 -11.64 -11.32
N GLU A 2 2.75 -12.84 -11.34
CA GLU A 2 2.56 -13.93 -12.30
C GLU A 2 1.23 -13.93 -13.09
N VAL A 3 0.09 -14.20 -12.45
CA VAL A 3 -1.23 -14.31 -13.13
C VAL A 3 -1.59 -13.06 -13.96
N PHE A 4 -1.22 -11.87 -13.47
CA PHE A 4 -1.42 -10.64 -14.22
C PHE A 4 -0.56 -10.61 -15.49
N LEU A 5 0.71 -10.97 -15.39
CA LEU A 5 1.62 -10.99 -16.53
C LEU A 5 1.20 -12.06 -17.55
N GLU A 6 0.84 -13.26 -17.10
CA GLU A 6 0.34 -14.33 -17.97
C GLU A 6 -0.88 -13.86 -18.79
N ALA A 7 -1.88 -13.27 -18.13
CA ALA A 7 -3.06 -12.73 -18.82
C ALA A 7 -2.69 -11.63 -19.84
N ARG A 8 -1.79 -10.71 -19.48
CA ARG A 8 -1.33 -9.66 -20.41
C ARG A 8 -0.53 -10.23 -21.57
N ALA A 9 0.17 -11.33 -21.39
CA ALA A 9 0.95 -11.99 -22.43
C ALA A 9 0.08 -12.66 -23.50
N GLU A 10 -1.13 -13.12 -23.14
CA GLU A 10 -2.12 -13.66 -24.07
C GLU A 10 -2.79 -12.55 -24.90
N GLU A 11 -2.97 -11.36 -24.31
CA GLU A 11 -3.66 -10.23 -24.94
C GLU A 11 -2.75 -9.39 -25.84
N LEU A 12 -1.46 -9.29 -25.51
CA LEU A 12 -0.50 -8.47 -26.26
C LEU A 12 0.13 -9.24 -27.42
N VAL A 13 0.21 -8.57 -28.57
CA VAL A 13 0.94 -9.08 -29.74
C VAL A 13 2.45 -9.13 -29.49
N PRO A 14 3.20 -10.04 -30.16
CA PRO A 14 4.66 -10.07 -30.08
C PRO A 14 5.28 -8.71 -30.43
N GLY A 15 6.22 -8.24 -29.60
CA GLY A 15 6.83 -6.92 -29.70
C GLY A 15 5.98 -5.75 -29.18
N GLY A 16 4.74 -6.00 -28.72
CA GLY A 16 3.89 -5.01 -28.08
C GLY A 16 4.48 -4.51 -26.76
N LEU A 17 4.19 -3.24 -26.42
CA LEU A 17 4.70 -2.59 -25.21
C LEU A 17 3.62 -2.46 -24.14
N MET A 18 4.02 -2.64 -22.89
CA MET A 18 3.19 -2.41 -21.71
C MET A 18 3.97 -1.52 -20.74
N ILE A 19 3.33 -0.45 -20.26
CA ILE A 19 3.88 0.38 -19.19
C ILE A 19 3.23 -0.08 -17.89
N VAL A 20 4.05 -0.43 -16.90
CA VAL A 20 3.62 -0.74 -15.54
C VAL A 20 4.07 0.36 -14.60
N LEU A 21 3.19 0.79 -13.71
CA LEU A 21 3.50 1.76 -12.66
C LEU A 21 2.87 1.31 -11.35
N GLY A 22 3.53 1.56 -10.24
CA GLY A 22 3.03 1.17 -8.93
C GLY A 22 3.92 1.69 -7.80
N GLN A 23 3.54 1.33 -6.58
CA GLN A 23 4.34 1.58 -5.39
C GLN A 23 5.11 0.31 -5.02
N CYS A 24 6.38 0.49 -4.65
CA CYS A 24 7.21 -0.59 -4.11
C CYS A 24 8.04 -0.08 -2.93
N MET A 25 8.61 -1.02 -2.20
CA MET A 25 9.59 -0.73 -1.16
C MET A 25 10.98 -0.61 -1.79
N PRO A 26 11.83 0.32 -1.33
CA PRO A 26 13.26 0.22 -1.59
C PRO A 26 13.80 -1.10 -1.03
N ASP A 27 14.80 -1.67 -1.70
CA ASP A 27 15.41 -2.93 -1.28
C ASP A 27 15.99 -2.83 0.14
N GLY A 28 15.71 -3.84 0.97
CA GLY A 28 16.11 -3.87 2.38
C GLY A 28 15.28 -3.00 3.32
N VAL A 29 14.25 -2.32 2.83
CA VAL A 29 13.30 -1.57 3.67
C VAL A 29 12.05 -2.40 3.91
N SER A 30 11.67 -2.54 5.18
CA SER A 30 10.43 -3.20 5.61
C SER A 30 9.31 -2.18 5.79
N LEU A 31 8.05 -2.62 5.66
CA LEU A 31 6.88 -1.74 5.78
C LEU A 31 6.85 -0.99 7.13
N TYR A 32 7.19 -1.65 8.24
CA TYR A 32 7.18 -1.03 9.58
C TYR A 32 8.22 0.08 9.76
N GLU A 33 9.21 0.19 8.87
CA GLU A 33 10.19 1.28 8.88
C GLU A 33 9.69 2.53 8.15
N THR A 34 8.49 2.47 7.56
CA THR A 34 7.92 3.56 6.76
C THR A 34 6.79 4.28 7.48
N TRP A 35 6.53 5.52 7.07
CA TRP A 35 5.42 6.27 7.64
C TRP A 35 4.07 5.62 7.27
N GLN A 36 3.96 5.00 6.09
CA GLN A 36 2.77 4.24 5.69
C GLN A 36 2.53 3.07 6.65
N GLY A 37 3.59 2.31 6.98
CA GLY A 37 3.53 1.23 7.97
C GLY A 37 3.11 1.73 9.34
N HIS A 38 3.68 2.84 9.80
CA HIS A 38 3.28 3.47 11.07
C HIS A 38 1.78 3.86 11.09
N VAL A 39 1.21 4.34 9.97
CA VAL A 39 -0.23 4.61 9.87
C VAL A 39 -1.04 3.32 9.94
N VAL A 40 -0.60 2.25 9.26
CA VAL A 40 -1.26 0.94 9.33
C VAL A 40 -1.24 0.38 10.76
N ASP A 41 -0.12 0.49 11.47
CA ASP A 41 -0.03 0.11 12.88
C ASP A 41 -0.96 0.94 13.76
N THR A 42 -1.04 2.26 13.50
CA THR A 42 -1.96 3.17 14.21
C THR A 42 -3.43 2.80 13.96
N ILE A 43 -3.77 2.35 12.74
CA ILE A 43 -5.11 1.81 12.41
C ILE A 43 -5.37 0.55 13.24
N GLY A 44 -4.39 -0.36 13.33
CA GLY A 44 -4.45 -1.55 14.19
C GLY A 44 -4.73 -1.19 15.65
N ASP A 45 -4.02 -0.19 16.19
CA ASP A 45 -4.26 0.31 17.54
C ASP A 45 -5.67 0.88 17.72
N CYS A 46 -6.19 1.61 16.73
CA CYS A 46 -7.55 2.13 16.77
C CYS A 46 -8.59 1.00 16.79
N LEU A 47 -8.41 -0.03 15.98
CA LEU A 47 -9.25 -1.22 15.97
C LEU A 47 -9.23 -1.92 17.34
N MET A 48 -8.04 -2.08 17.96
CA MET A 48 -7.92 -2.66 19.31
C MET A 48 -8.65 -1.82 20.36
N ASP A 49 -8.58 -0.49 20.29
CA ASP A 49 -9.34 0.39 21.19
C ASP A 49 -10.86 0.30 20.95
N MET A 50 -11.29 0.04 19.72
CA MET A 50 -12.69 -0.21 19.38
C MET A 50 -13.16 -1.57 19.93
N ALA A 51 -12.31 -2.60 19.92
CA ALA A 51 -12.60 -3.89 20.53
C ALA A 51 -12.81 -3.76 22.05
N LYS A 52 -11.92 -3.03 22.74
CA LYS A 52 -12.08 -2.71 24.18
C LYS A 52 -13.38 -1.95 24.48
N SER A 53 -13.87 -1.17 23.51
CA SER A 53 -15.11 -0.40 23.63
C SER A 53 -16.37 -1.20 23.23
N GLY A 54 -16.21 -2.45 22.79
CA GLY A 54 -17.31 -3.34 22.37
C GLY A 54 -17.88 -3.05 20.97
N ILE A 55 -17.21 -2.21 20.16
CA ILE A 55 -17.66 -1.86 18.80
C ILE A 55 -17.29 -2.96 17.79
N THR A 56 -16.16 -3.64 18.03
CA THR A 56 -15.72 -4.82 17.29
C THR A 56 -15.19 -5.88 18.27
N SER A 57 -14.58 -6.96 17.79
CA SER A 57 -13.93 -7.98 18.61
C SER A 57 -12.48 -8.20 18.19
N GLU A 58 -11.63 -8.64 19.13
CA GLU A 58 -10.25 -9.04 18.84
C GLU A 58 -10.18 -10.18 17.82
N GLU A 59 -11.17 -11.09 17.85
CA GLU A 59 -11.30 -12.16 16.85
C GLU A 59 -11.48 -11.60 15.44
N LYS A 60 -12.41 -10.65 15.24
CA LYS A 60 -12.60 -10.00 13.94
C LYS A 60 -11.32 -9.28 13.49
N ILE A 61 -10.61 -8.63 14.41
CA ILE A 61 -9.34 -7.96 14.10
C ILE A 61 -8.28 -8.97 13.68
N GLY A 62 -8.15 -10.10 14.40
CA GLY A 62 -7.20 -11.16 14.06
C GLY A 62 -7.46 -11.85 12.72
N LEU A 63 -8.70 -11.76 12.20
CA LEU A 63 -9.07 -12.26 10.87
C LEU A 63 -8.93 -11.21 9.77
N PHE A 64 -8.70 -9.94 10.11
CA PHE A 64 -8.55 -8.88 9.13
C PHE A 64 -7.12 -8.85 8.59
N SER A 65 -6.97 -8.80 7.27
CA SER A 65 -5.69 -8.56 6.61
C SER A 65 -5.75 -7.29 5.77
N PHE A 66 -4.68 -6.51 5.81
CA PHE A 66 -4.55 -5.33 4.97
C PHE A 66 -4.42 -5.78 3.50
N PRO A 67 -5.30 -5.35 2.58
CA PRO A 67 -5.40 -5.92 1.24
C PRO A 67 -4.36 -5.34 0.27
N VAL A 68 -3.16 -5.00 0.76
CA VAL A 68 -2.10 -4.40 -0.04
C VAL A 68 -0.78 -5.05 0.32
N TYR A 69 -0.04 -5.41 -0.71
CA TYR A 69 1.34 -5.86 -0.62
C TYR A 69 2.24 -4.90 -1.38
N PHE A 70 3.33 -4.48 -0.74
CA PHE A 70 4.35 -3.64 -1.37
C PHE A 70 5.61 -4.48 -1.58
N PRO A 71 5.86 -4.97 -2.80
CA PRO A 71 7.05 -5.76 -3.08
C PRO A 71 8.30 -4.90 -2.96
N GLN A 72 9.46 -5.53 -2.77
CA GLN A 72 10.73 -4.85 -2.98
C GLN A 72 10.97 -4.60 -4.48
N PHE A 73 11.73 -3.58 -4.82
CA PHE A 73 12.01 -3.25 -6.22
C PHE A 73 12.70 -4.42 -6.95
N SER A 74 13.68 -5.04 -6.29
CA SER A 74 14.36 -6.25 -6.78
C SER A 74 13.40 -7.43 -6.96
N GLU A 75 12.57 -7.72 -5.96
CA GLU A 75 11.55 -8.78 -6.00
C GLU A 75 10.60 -8.62 -7.19
N LEU A 76 10.10 -7.40 -7.41
CA LEU A 76 9.23 -7.09 -8.53
C LEU A 76 9.91 -7.34 -9.88
N LYS A 77 11.18 -6.95 -10.00
CA LYS A 77 11.96 -7.16 -11.22
C LYS A 77 12.20 -8.64 -11.48
N GLU A 78 12.58 -9.40 -10.45
CA GLU A 78 12.81 -10.85 -10.54
C GLU A 78 11.55 -11.59 -10.97
N GLU A 79 10.38 -11.25 -10.41
CA GLU A 79 9.10 -11.85 -10.79
C GLU A 79 8.76 -11.63 -12.28
N ILE A 80 9.03 -10.45 -12.82
CA ILE A 80 8.83 -10.15 -14.25
C ILE A 80 9.79 -10.97 -15.12
N GLU A 81 11.06 -11.06 -14.72
CA GLU A 81 12.07 -11.83 -15.44
C GLU A 81 11.76 -13.34 -15.42
N GLN A 82 11.30 -13.87 -14.27
CA GLN A 82 10.92 -15.27 -14.11
C GLN A 82 9.71 -15.67 -14.94
N ASN A 83 8.74 -14.77 -15.11
CA ASN A 83 7.56 -15.02 -15.95
C ASN A 83 7.93 -15.32 -17.42
N GLY A 84 9.02 -14.71 -17.92
CA GLY A 84 9.57 -15.01 -19.26
C GLY A 84 8.69 -14.61 -20.45
N SER A 85 7.49 -14.07 -20.25
CA SER A 85 6.63 -13.61 -21.34
C SER A 85 6.95 -12.19 -21.81
N PHE A 86 7.64 -11.42 -20.96
CA PHE A 86 8.05 -10.05 -21.22
C PHE A 86 9.55 -9.87 -21.04
N MET A 87 10.12 -8.97 -21.83
CA MET A 87 11.45 -8.39 -21.65
C MET A 87 11.32 -7.03 -20.99
N ILE A 88 12.15 -6.74 -20.01
CA ILE A 88 12.24 -5.41 -19.40
C ILE A 88 13.11 -4.54 -20.31
N GLU A 89 12.49 -3.58 -21.01
CA GLU A 89 13.23 -2.57 -21.79
C GLU A 89 13.79 -1.48 -20.87
N MET A 90 13.03 -1.12 -19.84
CA MET A 90 13.40 -0.11 -18.84
C MET A 90 12.63 -0.35 -17.56
N MET A 91 13.26 -0.19 -16.40
CA MET A 91 12.57 -0.19 -15.12
C MET A 91 13.37 0.61 -14.10
N GLU A 92 12.76 1.62 -13.50
CA GLU A 92 13.42 2.53 -12.57
C GLU A 92 12.45 2.98 -11.47
N THR A 93 13.01 3.53 -10.40
CA THR A 93 12.25 4.24 -9.38
C THR A 93 12.19 5.73 -9.72
N ILE A 94 11.04 6.35 -9.48
CA ILE A 94 10.81 7.78 -9.67
C ILE A 94 10.62 8.41 -8.31
N ASN A 95 11.36 9.49 -8.08
CA ASN A 95 11.10 10.36 -6.95
C ASN A 95 9.88 11.23 -7.25
N HIS A 96 8.85 11.14 -6.43
CA HIS A 96 7.64 11.92 -6.64
C HIS A 96 7.94 13.41 -6.37
N PRO A 97 7.45 14.39 -7.16
CA PRO A 97 7.72 15.81 -6.90
C PRO A 97 7.24 16.33 -5.54
N MET A 98 6.32 15.59 -4.90
CA MET A 98 5.85 15.86 -3.54
C MET A 98 6.55 15.02 -2.46
N GLU A 99 7.53 14.20 -2.84
CA GLU A 99 8.35 13.42 -1.92
C GLU A 99 9.17 14.39 -1.06
N GLY A 100 8.89 14.43 0.24
CA GLY A 100 9.44 15.40 1.19
C GLY A 100 8.51 16.57 1.54
N MET A 101 7.35 16.71 0.91
CA MET A 101 6.31 17.58 1.47
C MET A 101 5.63 16.88 2.64
N ALA A 102 5.65 17.55 3.81
CA ALA A 102 4.91 17.10 4.97
C ALA A 102 3.42 17.04 4.62
N LEU A 103 2.86 15.84 4.61
CA LEU A 103 1.42 15.65 4.42
C LEU A 103 0.71 16.05 5.71
N THR A 104 -0.45 16.69 5.58
CA THR A 104 -1.26 17.00 6.75
C THR A 104 -1.91 15.72 7.28
N ASN A 105 -2.15 15.67 8.60
CA ASN A 105 -2.85 14.55 9.23
C ASN A 105 -4.23 14.30 8.60
N ASP A 106 -4.94 15.37 8.22
CA ASP A 106 -6.25 15.28 7.55
C ASP A 106 -6.14 14.63 6.18
N PHE A 107 -5.11 14.96 5.41
CA PHE A 107 -4.85 14.36 4.11
C PHE A 107 -4.53 12.87 4.24
N ILE A 108 -3.67 12.50 5.20
CA ILE A 108 -3.31 11.10 5.46
C ILE A 108 -4.55 10.31 5.89
N THR A 109 -5.32 10.83 6.85
CA THR A 109 -6.56 10.18 7.31
C THR A 109 -7.54 9.99 6.15
N SER A 110 -7.72 11.01 5.31
CA SER A 110 -8.62 10.95 4.15
C SER A 110 -8.13 9.96 3.09
N MET A 111 -6.82 9.89 2.84
CA MET A 111 -6.22 8.94 1.90
C MET A 111 -6.47 7.50 2.36
N PHE A 112 -6.13 7.17 3.60
CA PHE A 112 -6.34 5.81 4.13
C PHE A 112 -7.82 5.47 4.25
N ARG A 113 -8.67 6.45 4.57
CA ARG A 113 -10.12 6.27 4.55
C ARG A 113 -10.60 5.89 3.15
N ALA A 114 -10.22 6.66 2.13
CA ALA A 114 -10.60 6.36 0.75
C ALA A 114 -10.10 4.97 0.30
N LEU A 115 -8.90 4.57 0.73
CA LEU A 115 -8.31 3.27 0.40
C LEU A 115 -9.05 2.09 1.05
N LEU A 116 -9.49 2.24 2.30
CA LEU A 116 -9.91 1.11 3.14
C LEU A 116 -11.40 1.07 3.45
N THR A 117 -12.18 2.10 3.11
CA THR A 117 -13.61 2.20 3.46
C THR A 117 -14.35 0.90 3.15
N THR A 118 -14.29 0.43 1.89
CA THR A 118 -15.00 -0.78 1.47
C THR A 118 -14.53 -2.02 2.24
N THR A 119 -13.22 -2.24 2.37
CA THR A 119 -12.68 -3.41 3.07
C THR A 119 -13.06 -3.42 4.56
N ILE A 120 -13.10 -2.25 5.20
CA ILE A 120 -13.48 -2.12 6.61
C ILE A 120 -14.98 -2.37 6.79
N GLU A 121 -15.84 -1.81 5.94
CA GLU A 121 -17.29 -2.04 6.01
C GLU A 121 -17.64 -3.50 5.79
N GLU A 122 -17.07 -4.13 4.76
CA GLU A 122 -17.32 -5.54 4.43
C GLU A 122 -16.91 -6.48 5.57
N HIS A 123 -15.80 -6.20 6.25
CA HIS A 123 -15.26 -7.08 7.28
C HIS A 123 -15.86 -6.83 8.67
N PHE A 124 -16.01 -5.56 9.06
CA PHE A 124 -16.40 -5.18 10.42
C PHE A 124 -17.88 -4.81 10.55
N GLY A 125 -18.52 -4.36 9.46
CA GLY A 125 -19.92 -3.95 9.39
C GLY A 125 -20.12 -2.43 9.32
N ASP A 126 -21.39 -2.03 9.11
CA ASP A 126 -21.79 -0.63 8.94
C ASP A 126 -21.42 0.24 10.16
N GLY A 127 -21.03 1.49 9.89
CA GLY A 127 -20.72 2.50 10.92
C GLY A 127 -19.35 2.38 11.58
N VAL A 128 -18.57 1.34 11.27
CA VAL A 128 -17.20 1.14 11.81
C VAL A 128 -16.22 2.13 11.19
N VAL A 129 -16.38 2.47 9.91
CA VAL A 129 -15.47 3.37 9.17
C VAL A 129 -15.38 4.74 9.82
N ASP A 130 -16.52 5.37 10.12
CA ASP A 130 -16.53 6.71 10.73
C ASP A 130 -15.77 6.74 12.04
N GLU A 131 -16.12 5.81 12.94
CA GLU A 131 -15.47 5.72 14.25
C GLU A 131 -13.97 5.41 14.14
N LEU A 132 -13.58 4.52 13.22
CA LEU A 132 -12.17 4.16 13.00
C LEU A 132 -11.34 5.36 12.56
N PHE A 133 -11.81 6.08 11.53
CA PHE A 133 -11.05 7.19 10.97
C PHE A 133 -11.09 8.45 11.85
N ASP A 134 -12.14 8.64 12.65
CA ASP A 134 -12.17 9.67 13.70
C ASP A 134 -11.14 9.39 14.79
N ARG A 135 -10.97 8.12 15.18
CA ARG A 135 -9.92 7.71 16.14
C ARG A 135 -8.54 7.87 15.54
N LEU A 136 -8.35 7.48 14.28
CA LEU A 136 -7.09 7.66 13.56
C LEU A 136 -6.69 9.14 13.53
N ALA A 137 -7.60 10.02 13.11
CA ALA A 137 -7.36 11.46 13.09
C ALA A 137 -6.92 11.98 14.47
N LYS A 138 -7.63 11.60 15.54
CA LYS A 138 -7.29 11.98 16.92
C LYS A 138 -5.91 11.47 17.35
N LYS A 139 -5.52 10.24 16.96
CA LYS A 139 -4.19 9.69 17.27
C LYS A 139 -3.10 10.42 16.51
N LEU A 140 -3.27 10.66 15.21
CA LEU A 140 -2.31 11.40 14.39
C LEU A 140 -2.19 12.88 14.83
N SER A 141 -3.26 13.51 15.30
CA SER A 141 -3.16 14.86 15.89
C SER A 141 -2.34 14.91 17.18
N LYS A 142 -2.38 13.85 18.00
CA LYS A 142 -1.60 13.75 19.25
C LYS A 142 -0.15 13.35 19.00
N HIS A 143 0.05 12.49 18.01
CA HIS A 143 1.35 11.96 17.60
C HIS A 143 1.49 12.13 16.09
N PRO A 144 1.83 13.35 15.62
CA PRO A 144 2.03 13.61 14.21
C PRO A 144 3.15 12.74 13.64
N ILE A 145 3.03 12.41 12.35
CA ILE A 145 4.06 11.65 11.65
C ILE A 145 5.29 12.54 11.45
N ASP A 146 6.43 12.05 11.91
CA ASP A 146 7.73 12.63 11.63
C ASP A 146 8.29 12.08 10.31
N PHE A 147 8.04 12.78 9.22
CA PHE A 147 8.50 12.37 7.89
C PHE A 147 10.02 12.38 7.71
N GLU A 148 10.79 12.99 8.63
CA GLU A 148 12.26 12.90 8.62
C GLU A 148 12.76 11.63 9.31
N MET A 149 11.99 11.12 10.27
CA MET A 149 12.33 9.89 11.02
C MET A 149 12.00 8.61 10.24
N TRP A 150 10.91 8.61 9.48
CA TRP A 150 10.42 7.42 8.79
C TRP A 150 10.91 7.33 7.35
N LYS A 151 11.17 6.10 6.86
CA LYS A 151 11.39 5.86 5.44
C LYS A 151 10.07 6.00 4.66
N THR A 152 10.15 5.99 3.33
CA THR A 152 8.96 5.98 2.46
C THR A 152 9.07 4.91 1.39
N GLN A 153 7.91 4.47 0.90
CA GLN A 153 7.79 3.77 -0.37
C GLN A 153 8.23 4.67 -1.52
N VAL A 154 8.62 4.04 -2.62
CA VAL A 154 8.95 4.70 -3.88
C VAL A 154 7.96 4.30 -4.97
N VAL A 155 7.81 5.15 -5.97
CA VAL A 155 7.06 4.79 -7.18
C VAL A 155 8.04 4.15 -8.14
N TYR A 156 7.64 3.04 -8.76
CA TYR A 156 8.38 2.49 -9.89
C TYR A 156 7.62 2.72 -11.19
N TYR A 157 8.36 2.75 -12.29
CA TYR A 157 7.82 2.56 -13.62
C TYR A 157 8.64 1.53 -14.39
N GLY A 158 7.97 0.76 -15.22
CA GLY A 158 8.60 -0.22 -16.10
C GLY A 158 8.00 -0.18 -17.49
N VAL A 159 8.85 -0.27 -18.51
CA VAL A 159 8.47 -0.50 -19.90
C VAL A 159 8.81 -1.95 -20.23
N LEU A 160 7.76 -2.75 -20.45
CA LEU A 160 7.85 -4.17 -20.74
C LEU A 160 7.51 -4.41 -22.21
N LYS A 161 8.27 -5.27 -22.87
CA LYS A 161 8.03 -5.68 -24.26
C LYS A 161 7.65 -7.14 -24.32
N ARG A 162 6.55 -7.44 -24.98
CA ARG A 162 6.09 -8.81 -25.18
C ARG A 162 7.07 -9.57 -26.07
N ASN A 163 7.54 -10.72 -25.57
CA ASN A 163 8.42 -11.64 -26.33
C ASN A 163 7.73 -12.23 -27.57
#